data_AF-A0A2A4SBR9-F1
#
_entry.id   AF-A0A2A4SBR9-F1
#
_cell.length_a   1.000
_cell.length_b   1.000
_cell.length_c   1.000
_cell.angle_alpha   90.00
_cell.angle_beta   90.00
_cell.angle_gamma   90.00
#
_symmetry.space_group_name_H-M   'P 1'
#
loop_
_entity.id
_entity.type
_entity.pdbx_description
1 polymer ?
#
loop_
_entity_poly.entity_id
_entity_poly.type
_entity_poly.pdbx_seq_one_letter_code
_entity_poly.pdbx_strand_id
1 'polypeptide(L)'
;MDLLIKINARQYSIEAANVRHEHEYRVWEDVKLPEGRMLMPGVISHATDLVEHPELVAERIVRYANSVGRENVQTGTDCGMGSRVGHEEVVWAKLSSMVEGARLATERLWG
;
A
#
# COMPACT_ATOMS: atom_id res chain seq x y z
N MET A 1 -2.65 -10.65 14.32
CA MET A 1 -2.54 -11.11 12.92
C MET A 1 -3.01 -12.54 12.71
N ASP A 2 -2.96 -13.38 13.74
CA ASP A 2 -3.17 -14.84 13.66
C ASP A 2 -4.50 -15.31 13.05
N LEU A 3 -5.53 -14.46 13.04
CA LEU A 3 -6.81 -14.78 12.40
C LEU A 3 -6.84 -14.40 10.92
N LEU A 4 -6.23 -13.27 10.53
CA LEU A 4 -6.28 -12.78 9.14
C LEU A 4 -5.59 -13.74 8.18
N ILE A 5 -4.40 -14.23 8.56
CA ILE A 5 -3.62 -15.16 7.72
C ILE A 5 -4.23 -16.56 7.60
N LYS A 6 -5.24 -16.89 8.42
CA LYS A 6 -5.99 -18.17 8.33
C LYS A 6 -7.12 -18.11 7.29
N ILE A 7 -7.48 -16.91 6.83
CA ILE A 7 -8.52 -16.74 5.82
C ILE A 7 -8.03 -17.35 4.50
N ASN A 8 -8.89 -18.10 3.81
CA ASN A 8 -8.56 -18.66 2.51
C ASN A 8 -8.70 -17.62 1.38
N ALA A 9 -7.87 -16.58 1.41
CA ALA A 9 -7.79 -15.53 0.39
C ALA A 9 -6.37 -15.42 -0.18
N ARG A 10 -6.23 -15.32 -1.50
CA ARG A 10 -4.91 -15.19 -2.14
C ARG A 10 -4.20 -13.89 -1.76
N GLN A 11 -4.95 -12.83 -1.50
CA GLN A 11 -4.41 -11.50 -1.26
C GLN A 11 -5.18 -10.81 -0.14
N TYR A 12 -4.45 -10.09 0.71
CA TYR A 12 -5.01 -9.33 1.82
C TYR A 12 -4.84 -7.84 1.53
N SER A 13 -5.96 -7.11 1.42
CA SER A 13 -5.94 -5.65 1.34
C SER A 13 -6.01 -5.06 2.74
N ILE A 14 -5.14 -4.09 3.04
CA ILE A 14 -5.06 -3.39 4.32
C ILE A 14 -4.96 -1.88 4.11
N GLU A 15 -5.60 -1.12 4.98
CA GLU A 15 -5.33 0.33 5.07
C GLU A 15 -3.95 0.54 5.67
N ALA A 16 -3.11 1.34 5.01
CA ALA A 16 -1.71 1.55 5.37
C ALA A 16 -1.15 2.94 5.01
N ALA A 17 -1.92 3.81 4.35
CA ALA A 17 -1.47 5.13 3.93
C ALA A 17 -1.93 6.24 4.88
N ASN A 18 -3.08 6.07 5.53
CA ASN A 18 -3.59 7.05 6.47
C ASN A 18 -2.75 7.11 7.76
N VAL A 19 -2.79 8.26 8.42
CA VAL A 19 -1.98 8.57 9.61
C VAL A 19 -2.20 7.63 10.79
N ARG A 20 -3.33 6.90 10.83
CA ARG A 20 -3.60 5.92 11.88
C ARG A 20 -2.82 4.63 11.64
N HIS A 21 -2.75 4.17 10.41
CA HIS A 21 -2.23 2.84 10.05
C HIS A 21 -0.85 2.86 9.38
N GLU A 22 -0.32 4.01 8.99
CA GLU A 22 0.97 4.09 8.28
C GLU A 22 2.15 3.45 9.02
N HIS A 23 2.13 3.44 10.35
CA HIS A 23 3.19 2.80 11.14
C HIS A 23 3.08 1.25 11.21
N GLU A 24 1.96 0.66 10.79
CA GLU A 24 1.66 -0.76 10.94
C GLU A 24 2.41 -1.64 9.94
N TYR A 25 3.19 -1.06 9.00
CA TYR A 25 4.16 -1.82 8.21
C TYR A 25 5.09 -2.66 9.10
N ARG A 26 5.42 -2.16 10.30
CA ARG A 26 6.27 -2.84 11.28
C ARG A 26 5.69 -4.18 11.75
N VAL A 27 4.37 -4.36 11.70
CA VAL A 27 3.74 -5.66 12.04
C VAL A 27 4.28 -6.77 11.14
N TRP A 28 4.63 -6.45 9.90
CA TRP A 28 5.16 -7.39 8.93
C TRP A 28 6.67 -7.64 9.07
N GLU A 29 7.37 -6.91 9.94
CA GLU A 29 8.74 -7.24 10.34
C GLU A 29 8.76 -8.51 11.22
N ASP A 30 7.71 -8.70 12.04
CA ASP A 30 7.56 -9.85 12.93
C ASP A 30 6.65 -10.95 12.36
N VAL A 31 5.67 -10.59 11.52
CA VAL A 31 4.66 -11.51 10.98
C VAL A 31 5.05 -11.99 9.59
N LYS A 32 5.22 -13.30 9.45
CA LYS A 32 5.48 -13.94 8.14
C LYS A 32 4.19 -14.07 7.34
N LEU A 33 4.21 -13.54 6.12
CA LEU A 33 3.16 -13.78 5.13
C LEU A 33 3.20 -15.28 4.73
N PRO A 34 2.06 -16.01 4.76
CA PRO A 34 2.05 -17.41 4.35
C PRO A 34 2.43 -17.58 2.87
N GLU A 35 3.03 -18.73 2.55
CA GLU A 35 3.45 -19.05 1.19
C GLU A 35 2.28 -18.97 0.19
N GLY A 36 2.57 -18.42 -1.00
CA GLY A 36 1.59 -18.25 -2.07
C GLY A 36 0.53 -17.17 -1.82
N ARG A 37 0.69 -16.35 -0.77
CA ARG A 37 -0.18 -15.21 -0.47
C ARG A 37 0.50 -13.90 -0.87
N MET A 38 -0.32 -12.89 -1.16
CA MET A 38 0.13 -11.53 -1.44
C MET A 38 -0.46 -10.53 -0.45
N LEU A 39 0.23 -9.41 -0.27
CA LEU A 39 -0.25 -8.27 0.51
C LEU A 39 -0.52 -7.08 -0.41
N MET A 40 -1.66 -6.41 -0.18
CA MET A 40 -2.03 -5.16 -0.82
C MET A 40 -2.10 -4.04 0.22
N PRO A 41 -0.95 -3.42 0.54
CA PRO A 41 -0.97 -2.23 1.36
C PRO A 41 -1.55 -1.05 0.58
N GLY A 42 -2.45 -0.31 1.23
CA GLY A 42 -2.84 1.01 0.79
C GLY A 42 -1.64 1.97 0.86
N VAL A 43 -1.32 2.63 -0.26
CA VAL A 43 -0.23 3.64 -0.34
C VAL A 43 -0.76 5.04 -0.63
N ILE A 44 -2.06 5.14 -0.91
CA ILE A 44 -2.85 6.36 -1.07
C ILE A 44 -3.97 6.37 -0.03
N SER A 45 -4.10 7.46 0.71
CA SER A 45 -5.16 7.63 1.68
C SER A 45 -6.40 8.27 1.05
N HIS A 46 -7.55 7.67 1.31
CA HIS A 46 -8.88 8.24 1.02
C HIS A 46 -9.38 9.14 2.16
N ALA A 47 -8.67 9.23 3.28
CA ALA A 47 -9.08 10.01 4.46
C ALA A 47 -8.67 11.50 4.37
N THR A 48 -8.07 11.92 3.26
CA THR A 48 -7.59 13.29 3.03
C THR A 48 -7.57 13.61 1.53
N ASP A 49 -7.77 14.89 1.20
CA ASP A 49 -7.62 15.41 -0.16
C ASP A 49 -6.15 15.75 -0.51
N LEU A 50 -5.22 15.61 0.44
CA LEU A 50 -3.80 15.82 0.16
C LEU A 50 -3.27 14.73 -0.78
N VAL A 51 -2.69 15.14 -1.90
CA VAL A 51 -2.03 14.23 -2.84
C VAL A 51 -0.69 13.80 -2.26
N GLU A 52 -0.51 12.50 -2.07
CA GLU A 52 0.72 11.90 -1.60
C GLU A 52 1.86 12.22 -2.58
N HIS A 53 3.08 12.47 -2.08
CA HIS A 53 4.23 12.64 -2.95
C HIS A 53 4.70 11.27 -3.49
N PRO A 54 5.11 11.15 -4.78
CA PRO A 54 5.54 9.87 -5.35
C PRO A 54 6.68 9.19 -4.58
N GLU A 55 7.63 9.97 -4.06
CA GLU A 55 8.69 9.46 -3.16
C GLU A 55 8.14 8.76 -1.91
N LEU A 56 7.14 9.35 -1.26
CA LEU A 56 6.51 8.76 -0.08
C LEU A 56 5.76 7.47 -0.45
N VAL A 57 5.05 7.47 -1.58
CA VAL A 57 4.43 6.26 -2.12
C VAL A 57 5.49 5.18 -2.33
N ALA A 58 6.62 5.51 -2.97
CA ALA A 58 7.71 4.57 -3.22
C ALA A 58 8.31 4.02 -1.93
N GLU A 59 8.56 4.87 -0.92
CA GLU A 59 9.02 4.45 0.40
C GLU A 59 8.05 3.48 1.06
N ARG A 60 6.74 3.76 1.00
CA ARG A 60 5.71 2.86 1.55
C ARG A 60 5.75 1.50 0.89
N ILE A 61 5.82 1.45 -0.45
CA ILE A 61 5.93 0.18 -1.21
C ILE A 61 7.18 -0.60 -0.78
N VAL A 62 8.33 0.06 -0.73
CA VAL A 62 9.62 -0.57 -0.39
C VAL A 62 9.61 -1.13 1.04
N ARG A 63 9.01 -0.43 2.02
CA ARG A 63 8.91 -0.92 3.42
C ARG A 63 8.17 -2.26 3.49
N TYR A 64 7.04 -2.39 2.79
CA TYR A 64 6.32 -3.66 2.73
C TYR A 64 7.08 -4.72 1.94
N ALA A 65 7.62 -4.37 0.77
CA ALA A 65 8.39 -5.30 -0.07
C ALA A 65 9.60 -5.90 0.66
N ASN A 66 10.31 -5.09 1.46
CA ASN A 66 11.43 -5.55 2.27
C ASN A 66 11.01 -6.53 3.39
N SER A 67 9.77 -6.41 3.86
CA SER A 67 9.26 -7.22 4.98
C SER A 67 8.65 -8.54 4.50
N VAL A 68 7.86 -8.52 3.42
CA VAL A 68 7.09 -9.70 2.94
C VAL A 68 7.60 -10.31 1.63
N GLY A 69 8.65 -9.75 1.04
CA GLY A 69 9.17 -10.13 -0.28
C GLY A 69 8.59 -9.26 -1.39
N ARG A 70 9.46 -8.75 -2.27
CA ARG A 70 9.10 -7.81 -3.35
C ARG A 70 8.11 -8.38 -4.36
N GLU A 71 8.10 -9.69 -4.55
CA GLU A 71 7.18 -10.42 -5.41
C GLU A 71 5.80 -10.64 -4.78
N ASN A 72 5.66 -10.43 -3.46
CA ASN A 72 4.43 -10.68 -2.72
C ASN A 72 3.64 -9.39 -2.42
N VAL A 73 3.99 -8.26 -3.05
CA VAL A 73 3.34 -6.96 -2.85
C VAL A 73 2.69 -6.48 -4.14
N GLN A 74 1.41 -6.14 -4.06
CA GLN A 74 0.69 -5.39 -5.09
C GLN A 74 -0.10 -4.30 -4.40
N THR A 75 0.28 -3.04 -4.56
CA THR A 75 -0.28 -1.93 -3.78
C THR A 75 -1.58 -1.38 -4.36
N GLY A 76 -2.28 -0.57 -3.56
CA GLY A 76 -3.46 0.16 -4.01
C GLY A 76 -3.79 1.35 -3.11
N THR A 77 -5.05 1.75 -3.11
CA THR A 77 -5.57 2.75 -2.18
C THR A 77 -5.97 2.07 -0.86
N ASP A 78 -6.01 2.83 0.24
CA ASP A 78 -6.52 2.35 1.53
C ASP A 78 -7.94 1.77 1.39
N CYS A 79 -8.81 2.49 0.68
CA CYS A 79 -10.17 2.06 0.42
C CYS A 79 -10.70 2.70 -0.88
N GLY A 80 -12.00 2.60 -1.12
CA GLY A 80 -12.68 3.30 -2.21
C GLY A 80 -12.55 4.82 -2.07
N MET A 81 -12.15 5.47 -3.17
CA MET A 81 -11.95 6.92 -3.23
C MET A 81 -13.28 7.69 -3.25
N GLY A 82 -14.32 7.12 -3.87
CA GLY A 82 -15.70 7.62 -4.04
C GLY A 82 -16.03 8.99 -3.44
N SER A 83 -16.92 9.03 -2.45
CA SER A 83 -17.35 10.26 -1.78
C SER A 83 -16.38 10.75 -0.68
N ARG A 84 -15.23 10.08 -0.53
CA ARG A 84 -14.26 10.34 0.54
C ARG A 84 -13.20 11.37 0.11
N VAL A 85 -12.91 11.42 -1.18
CA VAL A 85 -12.08 12.45 -1.81
C VAL A 85 -12.99 13.44 -2.51
N GLY A 86 -12.86 14.72 -2.18
CA GLY A 86 -13.88 15.74 -2.45
C GLY A 86 -14.07 16.10 -3.93
N HIS A 87 -13.09 15.80 -4.79
CA HIS A 87 -13.13 16.15 -6.21
C HIS A 87 -12.42 15.11 -7.09
N GLU A 88 -12.93 14.86 -8.30
CA GLU A 88 -12.40 13.85 -9.21
C GLU A 88 -10.96 14.13 -9.66
N GLU A 89 -10.59 15.41 -9.84
CA GLU A 89 -9.21 15.78 -10.19
C GLU A 89 -8.21 15.39 -9.09
N VAL A 90 -8.62 15.46 -7.82
CA VAL A 90 -7.78 15.01 -6.70
C VAL A 90 -7.65 13.49 -6.71
N VAL A 91 -8.72 12.75 -7.05
CA VAL A 91 -8.65 11.30 -7.23
C VAL A 91 -7.64 10.94 -8.33
N TRP A 92 -7.72 11.60 -9.49
CA TRP A 92 -6.79 11.36 -10.60
C TRP A 92 -5.35 11.76 -10.27
N ALA A 93 -5.14 12.85 -9.53
CA ALA A 93 -3.82 13.26 -9.07
C ALA A 93 -3.21 12.23 -8.11
N LYS A 94 -4.01 11.70 -7.16
CA LYS A 94 -3.59 10.63 -6.25
C LYS A 94 -3.24 9.33 -6.98
N LEU A 95 -4.06 8.92 -7.95
CA LEU A 95 -3.78 7.73 -8.76
C LEU A 95 -2.52 7.92 -9.63
N SER A 96 -2.33 9.11 -10.19
CA SER A 96 -1.11 9.45 -10.95
C SER A 96 0.13 9.39 -10.06
N SER A 97 0.04 9.92 -8.83
CA SER A 97 1.12 9.82 -7.85
C SER A 97 1.41 8.37 -7.45
N MET A 98 0.38 7.54 -7.32
CA MET A 98 0.55 6.11 -7.04
C MET A 98 1.34 5.40 -8.13
N VAL A 99 1.03 5.69 -9.40
CA VAL A 99 1.75 5.13 -10.56
C VAL A 99 3.21 5.55 -10.56
N GLU A 100 3.50 6.84 -10.36
CA GLU A 100 4.87 7.35 -10.35
C GLU A 100 5.67 6.79 -9.16
N GLY A 101 5.05 6.71 -7.97
CA GLY A 101 5.67 6.07 -6.81
C GLY A 101 5.93 4.58 -7.01
N ALA A 102 5.03 3.87 -7.69
CA ALA A 102 5.25 2.47 -8.05
C ALA A 102 6.41 2.29 -9.05
N ARG A 103 6.57 3.23 -10.00
CA ARG A 103 7.71 3.24 -10.92
C ARG A 103 9.03 3.42 -10.16
N LEU A 104 9.10 4.39 -9.25
CA LEU A 104 10.26 4.63 -8.40
C LEU A 104 10.58 3.45 -7.49
N ALA A 105 9.56 2.82 -6.88
CA ALA A 105 9.74 1.62 -6.08
C ALA A 105 10.26 0.45 -6.92
N THR A 106 9.78 0.32 -8.16
CA THR A 106 10.24 -0.73 -9.08
C THR A 106 11.73 -0.59 -9.36
N GLU A 107 12.19 0.62 -9.71
CA GLU A 107 13.61 0.91 -9.92
C GLU A 107 14.45 0.56 -8.67
N ARG A 108 13.98 0.93 -7.47
CA ARG A 108 14.68 0.61 -6.21
C ARG A 108 14.76 -0.87 -5.90
N LEU A 109 13.71 -1.63 -6.22
CA LEU A 109 13.59 -3.03 -5.85
C LEU A 109 14.17 -3.98 -6.90
N TRP A 110 14.27 -3.56 -8.16
CA TRP A 110 14.59 -4.44 -9.28
C TRP A 110 15.78 -3.98 -10.14
N GLY A 111 16.19 -2.70 -10.06
CA GLY A 111 17.21 -2.11 -10.93
C GLY A 111 16.62 -1.71 -12.27
#